data_AF-A0A7R9R2Y7-F1
#
_entry.id   AF-A0A7R9R2Y7-F1
#
_cell.length_a   1.000
_cell.length_b   1.000
_cell.length_c   1.000
_cell.angle_alpha   90.00
_cell.angle_beta   90.00
_cell.angle_gamma   90.00
#
_symmetry.space_group_name_H-M   'P 1'
#
loop_
_entity.id
_entity.type
_entity.pdbx_description
1 polymer ?
#
loop_
_entity_poly.entity_id
_entity_poly.type
_entity_poly.pdbx_seq_one_letter_code
_entity_poly.pdbx_strand_id
1 'polypeptide(L)'
;VQRISGGLTNQLYFCGIKNKSNESDVPQEVAIRLYGPKTMGVVDCEGNERLTDVIISLIVSDNKLGPKVYGIFPTGQIQHYYKHRQFKPEEQKDPKLVAEVFQKLARIHAMDVPIKRTNNGLFNELDDCYKWMADNNATKMFDDYAC
;
A
#
# COMPACT_ATOMS: atom_id res chain seq x y z
N VAL A 1 -9.90 -16.70 8.72
CA VAL A 1 -9.67 -15.50 7.91
C VAL A 1 -10.47 -14.37 8.53
N GLN A 2 -9.89 -13.18 8.70
CA GLN A 2 -10.54 -12.01 9.30
C GLN A 2 -10.20 -10.77 8.47
N ARG A 3 -11.21 -9.96 8.13
CA ARG A 3 -10.95 -8.65 7.49
C ARG A 3 -10.32 -7.72 8.52
N ILE A 4 -9.18 -7.13 8.17
CA ILE A 4 -8.53 -6.08 8.96
C ILE A 4 -9.12 -4.75 8.45
N SER A 5 -9.71 -3.96 9.35
CA SER A 5 -10.19 -2.63 9.00
C SER A 5 -9.01 -1.76 8.55
N GLY A 6 -9.17 -1.08 7.41
CA GLY A 6 -8.08 -0.38 6.74
C GLY A 6 -8.58 0.53 5.60
N GLY A 7 -7.63 1.16 4.91
CA GLY A 7 -7.84 2.25 3.94
C GLY A 7 -8.83 1.95 2.81
N LEU A 8 -9.27 3.01 2.13
CA LEU A 8 -10.37 2.98 1.15
C LEU A 8 -10.04 2.21 -0.14
N THR A 9 -8.77 2.14 -0.51
CA THR A 9 -8.32 1.66 -1.83
C THR A 9 -7.87 0.20 -1.87
N ASN A 10 -7.64 -0.43 -0.71
CA ASN A 10 -7.12 -1.80 -0.64
C ASN A 10 -7.82 -2.58 0.46
N GLN A 11 -8.14 -3.85 0.19
CA GLN A 11 -8.71 -4.73 1.21
C GLN A 11 -7.60 -5.59 1.83
N LEU A 12 -7.57 -5.66 3.16
CA LEU A 12 -6.56 -6.41 3.90
C LEU A 12 -7.22 -7.51 4.75
N TYR A 13 -6.71 -8.73 4.62
CA TYR A 13 -7.22 -9.89 5.34
C TYR A 13 -6.12 -10.56 6.13
N PHE A 14 -6.39 -10.85 7.40
CA PHE A 14 -5.60 -11.74 8.23
C PHE A 14 -5.97 -13.19 7.93
N CYS A 15 -4.97 -14.01 7.63
CA CYS A 15 -5.10 -15.44 7.40
C CYS A 15 -4.14 -16.19 8.33
N GLY A 16 -4.70 -17.00 9.23
CA GLY A 16 -3.94 -17.86 10.14
C GLY A 16 -4.39 -19.30 10.04
N ILE A 17 -3.45 -20.23 10.18
CA ILE A 17 -3.71 -21.67 10.20
C ILE A 17 -4.14 -22.08 11.63
N LYS A 18 -5.21 -22.87 11.75
CA LYS A 18 -5.76 -23.32 13.05
C LYS A 18 -4.83 -24.31 13.77
N ASN A 19 -4.29 -25.27 13.01
CA ASN A 19 -3.36 -26.28 13.52
C ASN A 19 -1.94 -25.86 13.18
N LYS A 20 -1.33 -25.11 14.11
CA LYS A 20 0.05 -24.63 13.97
C LYS A 20 1.01 -25.82 13.98
N SER A 21 1.52 -26.23 12.83
CA SER A 21 2.59 -27.23 12.71
C SER A 21 3.95 -26.57 12.98
N ASN A 22 4.83 -27.23 13.75
CA ASN A 22 6.19 -26.72 13.99
C ASN A 22 7.13 -26.88 12.77
N GLU A 23 6.59 -27.05 11.57
CA GLU A 23 7.39 -27.09 10.34
C GLU A 23 7.96 -25.68 10.10
N SER A 24 9.28 -25.59 10.05
CA SER A 24 9.99 -24.33 10.36
C SER A 24 10.04 -23.32 9.21
N ASP A 25 9.51 -23.62 8.04
CA ASP A 25 9.75 -22.80 6.84
C ASP A 25 8.51 -22.09 6.29
N VAL A 26 7.30 -22.50 6.69
CA VAL A 26 6.05 -21.92 6.19
C VAL A 26 5.44 -20.95 7.20
N PRO A 27 5.15 -19.68 6.84
CA PRO A 27 4.50 -18.75 7.74
C PRO A 27 3.08 -19.22 8.07
N GLN A 28 2.78 -19.39 9.37
CA GLN A 28 1.47 -19.82 9.86
C GLN A 28 0.43 -18.70 9.86
N GLU A 29 0.89 -17.45 9.81
CA GLU A 29 0.08 -16.24 9.84
C GLU A 29 0.57 -15.27 8.76
N VAL A 30 -0.34 -14.84 7.90
CA VAL A 30 -0.05 -13.93 6.79
C VAL A 30 -1.16 -12.88 6.64
N ALA A 31 -0.82 -11.77 6.00
CA ALA A 31 -1.76 -10.78 5.54
C ALA A 31 -1.90 -10.88 4.01
N ILE A 32 -3.14 -10.96 3.53
CA ILE A 32 -3.46 -10.90 2.10
C ILE A 32 -3.96 -9.50 1.80
N ARG A 33 -3.23 -8.76 0.97
CA ARG A 33 -3.59 -7.44 0.46
C ARG A 33 -4.17 -7.58 -0.94
N LEU A 34 -5.43 -7.22 -1.12
CA LEU A 34 -6.10 -7.18 -2.41
C LEU A 34 -6.16 -5.74 -2.91
N TYR A 35 -5.76 -5.53 -4.16
CA TYR A 35 -5.77 -4.21 -4.79
C TYR A 35 -7.19 -3.85 -5.24
N GLY A 36 -7.67 -2.69 -4.81
CA GLY A 36 -8.93 -2.14 -5.32
C GLY A 36 -8.79 -1.58 -6.74
N PRO A 37 -9.91 -1.17 -7.34
CA PRO A 37 -9.88 -0.37 -8.57
C PRO A 37 -9.07 0.90 -8.33
N LYS A 38 -8.15 1.25 -9.23
CA LYS A 38 -7.52 2.57 -9.17
C LYS A 38 -8.59 3.60 -9.56
N THR A 39 -8.92 4.50 -8.64
CA THR A 39 -10.08 5.41 -8.65
C THR A 39 -10.07 6.43 -9.78
N MET A 40 -8.97 6.54 -10.53
CA MET A 40 -8.88 7.45 -11.65
C MET A 40 -8.61 6.62 -12.88
N GLY A 41 -9.48 6.75 -13.88
CA GLY A 41 -9.24 6.27 -15.23
C GLY A 41 -8.10 7.01 -15.91
N VAL A 42 -6.93 7.11 -15.25
CA VAL A 42 -5.63 7.25 -15.89
C VAL A 42 -5.42 5.92 -16.60
N VAL A 43 -6.14 5.79 -17.70
CA VAL A 43 -5.90 4.82 -18.75
C VAL A 43 -4.71 5.37 -19.52
N ASP A 44 -3.55 5.38 -18.90
CA ASP A 44 -2.33 5.11 -19.65
C ASP A 44 -2.13 3.60 -19.61
N CYS A 45 -2.84 2.95 -20.53
CA CYS A 45 -2.22 2.12 -21.55
C CYS A 45 -0.73 1.87 -21.27
N GLU A 46 -0.42 0.61 -20.92
CA GLU A 46 0.92 0.00 -20.76
C GLU A 46 1.25 -0.47 -19.34
N GLY A 47 0.40 -1.33 -18.73
CA GLY A 47 0.81 -2.45 -17.87
C GLY A 47 1.74 -2.24 -16.65
N ASN A 48 2.23 -1.03 -16.37
CA ASN A 48 3.47 -0.80 -15.62
C ASN A 48 3.25 -0.10 -14.27
N GLU A 49 2.11 0.55 -14.04
CA GLU A 49 1.90 1.23 -12.76
C GLU A 49 1.82 0.23 -11.59
N ARG A 50 1.16 -0.91 -11.78
CA ARG A 50 1.14 -1.98 -10.78
C ARG A 50 2.52 -2.63 -10.63
N LEU A 51 3.34 -2.65 -11.69
CA LEU A 51 4.70 -3.14 -11.59
C LEU A 51 5.55 -2.23 -10.70
N THR A 52 5.36 -0.91 -10.78
CA THR A 52 6.03 0.05 -9.90
C THR A 52 5.69 -0.21 -8.43
N ASP A 53 4.40 -0.39 -8.11
CA ASP A 53 3.94 -0.71 -6.75
C ASP A 53 4.55 -2.02 -6.23
N VAL A 54 4.62 -3.04 -7.10
CA VAL A 54 5.23 -4.34 -6.80
C VAL A 54 6.73 -4.21 -6.54
N ILE A 55 7.46 -3.50 -7.41
CA ILE A 55 8.90 -3.26 -7.27
C ILE A 55 9.19 -2.54 -5.95
N ILE A 56 8.42 -1.48 -5.64
CA ILE A 56 8.55 -0.75 -4.38
C ILE A 56 8.26 -1.67 -3.19
N SER A 57 7.20 -2.48 -3.25
CA SER A 57 6.85 -3.39 -2.15
C SER A 57 7.94 -4.43 -1.89
N LEU A 58 8.56 -4.98 -2.95
CA LEU A 58 9.66 -5.93 -2.83
C LEU A 58 10.91 -5.28 -2.22
N ILE A 59 11.30 -4.10 -2.70
CA ILE A 59 12.49 -3.40 -2.20
C ILE A 59 12.32 -2.98 -0.74
N VAL A 60 11.14 -2.48 -0.36
CA VAL A 60 10.82 -2.10 1.02
C VAL A 60 10.83 -3.33 1.95
N SER A 61 10.33 -4.47 1.45
CA SER A 61 10.39 -5.76 2.12
C SER A 61 11.85 -6.20 2.37
N ASP A 62 12.68 -6.16 1.33
CA ASP A 62 14.09 -6.60 1.39
C ASP A 62 14.92 -5.72 2.33
N ASN A 63 14.63 -4.41 2.37
CA ASN A 63 15.27 -3.47 3.30
C ASN A 63 14.72 -3.52 4.73
N LYS A 64 13.78 -4.43 5.03
CA LYS A 64 13.12 -4.56 6.34
C LYS A 64 12.45 -3.26 6.81
N LEU A 65 11.98 -2.45 5.85
CA LEU A 65 11.27 -1.19 6.09
C LEU A 65 9.75 -1.34 5.96
N GLY A 66 9.29 -2.51 5.51
CA GLY A 66 7.89 -2.89 5.51
C GLY A 66 7.71 -4.40 5.69
N PRO A 67 6.48 -4.89 5.51
CA PRO A 67 6.16 -6.32 5.62
C PRO A 67 6.94 -7.16 4.61
N LYS A 68 7.49 -8.28 5.09
CA LYS A 68 8.11 -9.27 4.20
C LYS A 68 7.08 -9.76 3.19
N VAL A 69 7.37 -9.65 1.91
CA VAL A 69 6.49 -10.17 0.84
C VAL A 69 6.78 -11.66 0.67
N TYR A 70 5.72 -12.48 0.68
CA TYR A 70 5.80 -13.93 0.47
C TYR A 70 5.41 -14.32 -0.96
N GLY A 71 4.54 -13.53 -1.60
CA GLY A 71 4.12 -13.79 -2.98
C GLY A 71 3.28 -12.66 -3.53
N ILE A 72 3.31 -12.50 -4.85
CA ILE A 72 2.57 -11.47 -5.60
C ILE A 72 1.70 -12.17 -6.65
N PHE A 73 0.50 -11.63 -6.87
CA PHE A 73 -0.43 -12.13 -7.87
C PHE A 73 -1.19 -10.95 -8.50
N PRO A 74 -1.86 -11.13 -9.66
CA PRO A 74 -2.41 -10.00 -10.43
C PRO A 74 -3.38 -9.09 -9.65
N THR A 75 -4.08 -9.63 -8.66
CA THR A 75 -5.08 -8.92 -7.85
C THR A 75 -4.57 -8.52 -6.46
N GLY A 76 -3.32 -8.79 -6.11
CA GLY A 76 -2.83 -8.54 -4.75
C GLY A 76 -1.45 -9.09 -4.41
N GLN A 77 -1.16 -9.16 -3.12
CA GLN A 77 0.04 -9.77 -2.59
C GLN A 77 -0.20 -10.44 -1.23
N ILE A 78 0.61 -11.44 -0.93
CA ILE A 78 0.71 -12.10 0.37
C ILE A 78 1.96 -11.54 1.06
N GLN A 79 1.78 -11.04 2.28
CA GLN A 79 2.86 -10.43 3.04
C GLN A 79 2.78 -10.83 4.51
N HIS A 80 3.84 -10.55 5.27
CA HIS A 80 3.87 -10.76 6.70
C HIS A 80 2.79 -9.94 7.41
N TYR A 81 2.10 -10.59 8.35
CA TYR A 81 1.15 -9.90 9.21
C TYR A 81 1.86 -9.37 10.45
N TYR A 82 1.89 -8.05 10.60
CA TYR A 82 2.26 -7.44 11.88
C TYR A 82 1.01 -7.23 12.73
N LYS A 83 1.04 -7.72 13.97
CA LYS A 83 0.09 -7.29 14.99
C LYS A 83 0.45 -5.87 15.40
N HIS A 84 -0.36 -4.91 14.97
CA HIS A 84 -0.11 -3.49 15.21
C HIS A 84 -1.42 -2.74 15.48
N ARG A 85 -1.29 -1.49 15.90
CA ARG A 85 -2.37 -0.51 15.97
C ARG A 85 -1.97 0.72 15.17
N GLN A 86 -2.96 1.52 14.78
CA GLN A 86 -2.71 2.79 14.11
C GLN A 86 -2.01 3.78 15.07
N PHE A 87 -1.14 4.62 14.49
CA PHE A 87 -0.50 5.75 15.16
C PHE A 87 -1.51 6.90 15.22
N LYS A 88 -1.94 7.26 16.43
CA LYS A 88 -3.07 8.16 16.65
C LYS A 88 -2.63 9.63 16.67
N PRO A 89 -3.54 10.58 16.37
CA PRO A 89 -3.23 12.01 16.38
C PRO A 89 -2.66 12.53 17.71
N GLU A 90 -3.07 11.96 18.85
CA GLU A 90 -2.56 12.39 20.16
C GLU A 90 -1.06 12.07 20.33
N GLU A 91 -0.62 10.97 19.72
CA GLU A 91 0.76 10.48 19.80
C GLU A 91 1.72 11.25 18.89
N GLN A 92 1.18 11.94 17.88
CA GLN A 92 1.94 12.85 17.01
C GLN A 92 2.44 14.09 17.75
N LYS A 93 1.98 14.31 18.98
CA LYS A 93 2.48 15.40 19.84
C LYS A 93 3.69 14.99 20.68
N ASP A 94 4.00 13.69 20.77
CA ASP A 94 5.18 13.21 21.51
C ASP A 94 6.44 13.33 20.64
N PRO A 95 7.41 14.20 20.99
CA PRO A 95 8.62 14.40 20.20
C PRO A 95 9.44 13.12 20.02
N LYS A 96 9.40 12.18 20.98
CA LYS A 96 10.15 10.92 20.89
C LYS A 96 9.56 10.00 19.83
N LEU A 97 8.23 9.82 19.85
CA LEU A 97 7.52 9.00 18.85
C LEU A 97 7.65 9.62 17.46
N VAL A 98 7.54 10.94 17.36
CA VAL A 98 7.74 11.68 16.10
C VAL A 98 9.17 11.51 15.57
N ALA A 99 10.19 11.62 16.43
CA ALA A 99 11.58 11.39 16.03
C ALA A 99 11.79 9.98 15.47
N GLU A 100 11.17 8.96 16.08
CA GLU A 100 11.23 7.58 15.55
C GLU A 100 10.56 7.43 14.18
N VAL A 101 9.47 8.15 13.91
CA VAL A 101 8.82 8.18 12.58
C VAL A 101 9.76 8.84 11.57
N PHE A 102 10.36 9.97 11.92
CA PHE A 102 11.30 10.67 11.04
C PHE A 102 12.56 9.86 10.72
N GLN A 103 13.09 9.09 11.68
CA GLN A 103 14.20 8.18 11.42
C GLN A 103 13.83 7.09 10.40
N LYS A 104 12.64 6.51 10.52
CA LYS A 104 12.13 5.52 9.54
C LYS A 104 11.90 6.16 8.17
N LEU A 105 11.34 7.38 8.14
CA LEU A 105 11.13 8.15 6.91
C LEU A 105 12.46 8.50 6.22
N ALA A 106 13.47 8.93 6.98
CA ALA A 106 14.80 9.21 6.44
C ALA A 106 15.43 7.98 5.76
N ARG A 107 15.25 6.79 6.36
CA ARG A 107 15.70 5.52 5.75
C ARG A 107 14.96 5.23 4.44
N ILE A 108 13.66 5.52 4.37
CA ILE A 108 12.87 5.37 3.13
C ILE A 108 13.37 6.35 2.05
N HIS A 109 13.59 7.62 2.41
CA HIS A 109 14.09 8.64 1.48
C HIS A 109 15.50 8.34 0.94
N ALA A 110 16.31 7.61 1.69
CA ALA A 110 17.66 7.21 1.29
C ALA A 110 17.69 5.94 0.41
N MET A 111 16.55 5.27 0.18
CA MET A 111 16.53 4.04 -0.62
C MET A 111 16.80 4.33 -2.09
N ASP A 112 17.66 3.51 -2.69
CA ASP A 112 17.86 3.48 -4.12
C ASP A 112 16.84 2.54 -4.78
N VAL A 113 15.79 3.12 -5.35
CA VAL A 113 14.70 2.38 -5.99
C VAL A 113 14.77 2.59 -7.51
N PRO A 114 14.72 1.52 -8.32
CA PRO A 114 14.81 1.57 -9.78
C PRO A 114 13.45 1.95 -10.40
N ILE A 115 12.95 3.14 -10.05
CA ILE A 115 11.73 3.73 -10.58
C ILE A 115 12.05 5.08 -11.21
N LYS A 116 11.18 5.54 -12.10
CA LYS A 116 11.33 6.86 -12.73
C LYS A 116 11.29 7.94 -11.65
N ARG A 117 12.37 8.73 -11.55
CA ARG A 117 12.44 9.89 -10.65
C ARG A 117 11.99 11.13 -11.40
N THR A 118 10.79 11.62 -11.09
CA THR A 118 10.27 12.88 -11.62
C THR A 118 10.05 13.86 -10.47
N ASN A 119 10.50 15.10 -10.64
CA ASN A 119 10.27 16.16 -9.63
C ASN A 119 8.85 16.76 -9.73
N ASN A 120 8.11 16.42 -10.79
CA ASN A 120 6.79 16.96 -11.08
C ASN A 120 5.67 15.92 -10.97
N GLY A 121 5.95 14.70 -10.47
CA GLY A 121 4.95 13.61 -10.38
C GLY A 121 3.64 14.11 -9.77
N LEU A 122 3.71 14.59 -8.52
CA LEU A 122 2.53 15.09 -7.80
C LEU A 122 1.71 16.11 -8.60
N PHE A 123 2.38 17.05 -9.29
CA PHE A 123 1.68 18.07 -10.08
C PHE A 123 1.02 17.46 -11.32
N ASN A 124 1.69 16.52 -12.00
CA ASN A 124 1.09 15.80 -13.12
C ASN A 124 -0.13 15.00 -12.66
N GLU A 125 -0.03 14.28 -11.54
CA GLU A 125 -1.17 13.52 -11.01
C GLU A 125 -2.33 14.45 -10.62
N LEU A 126 -2.06 15.62 -10.03
CA LEU A 126 -3.09 16.62 -9.71
C LEU A 126 -3.75 17.21 -10.97
N ASP A 127 -2.97 17.51 -12.01
CA ASP A 127 -3.49 18.01 -13.29
C ASP A 127 -4.40 16.97 -13.96
N ASP A 128 -4.00 15.70 -13.93
CA ASP A 128 -4.80 14.61 -14.49
C ASP A 128 -6.07 14.36 -13.66
N CYS A 129 -5.98 14.52 -12.33
CA CYS A 129 -7.16 14.52 -11.46
C CYS A 129 -8.15 15.61 -11.89
N TYR A 130 -7.63 16.82 -12.09
CA TYR A 130 -8.43 17.98 -12.44
C TYR A 130 -9.14 17.82 -13.79
N LYS A 131 -8.41 17.39 -14.83
CA LYS A 131 -8.97 17.11 -16.16
C LYS A 131 -10.07 16.05 -16.08
N TRP A 132 -9.80 14.94 -15.39
CA TRP A 132 -10.79 13.86 -15.25
C TRP A 132 -12.07 14.34 -14.57
N MET A 133 -11.96 15.15 -13.51
CA MET A 133 -13.12 15.72 -12.83
C MET A 133 -13.92 16.68 -13.72
N ALA A 134 -13.23 17.51 -14.52
CA ALA A 134 -13.86 18.42 -15.47
C ALA A 134 -14.62 17.66 -16.57
N ASP A 135 -14.04 16.57 -17.07
CA ASP A 135 -14.63 15.75 -18.15
C ASP A 135 -15.81 14.86 -17.67
N ASN A 136 -15.84 14.48 -16.39
CA ASN A 136 -16.84 13.54 -15.84
C ASN A 136 -17.92 14.19 -14.96
N ASN A 137 -18.03 15.52 -14.98
CA ASN A 137 -19.07 16.28 -14.29
C ASN A 137 -19.18 16.01 -12.76
N ALA A 138 -18.10 15.66 -12.06
CA ALA A 138 -18.00 15.47 -10.60
C ALA A 138 -19.03 14.55 -9.88
N THR A 139 -20.15 14.16 -10.49
CA THR A 139 -21.25 13.40 -9.88
C THR A 139 -21.07 11.90 -10.02
N LYS A 140 -20.36 11.42 -11.05
CA LYS A 140 -20.11 9.98 -11.24
C LYS A 140 -19.15 9.35 -10.23
N MET A 141 -18.44 10.16 -9.43
CA MET A 141 -17.43 9.65 -8.50
C MET A 141 -18.02 8.96 -7.27
N PHE A 142 -19.27 9.24 -6.89
CA PHE A 142 -19.89 8.69 -5.68
C PHE A 142 -20.85 7.51 -5.94
N ASP A 143 -21.42 7.40 -7.14
CA ASP A 143 -22.38 6.34 -7.46
C ASP A 143 -21.72 4.95 -7.55
N ASP A 144 -20.46 4.86 -7.98
CA ASP A 144 -19.70 3.61 -8.04
C ASP A 144 -19.21 3.11 -6.66
N TYR A 145 -19.43 3.90 -5.59
CA TYR A 145 -19.06 3.58 -4.21
C TYR A 145 -20.25 3.40 -3.26
N ALA A 146 -21.48 3.47 -3.77
CA ALA A 146 -22.68 3.09 -3.03
C ALA A 146 -22.75 1.55 -2.90
N CYS A 147 -22.08 1.02 -1.88
CA CYS A 147 -22.45 -0.26 -1.28
C CYS A 147 -23.58 -0.06 -0.26
#